data_AF-A0A210R1E8-F1
#
_entry.id   AF-A0A210R1E8-F1
#
_cell.length_a   1.000
_cell.length_b   1.000
_cell.length_c   1.000
_cell.angle_alpha   90.00
_cell.angle_beta   90.00
_cell.angle_gamma   90.00
#
_symmetry.space_group_name_H-M   'P 1'
#
loop_
_entity.id
_entity.type
_entity.pdbx_description
1 polymer ?
#
loop_
_entity_poly.entity_id
_entity_poly.type
_entity_poly.pdbx_seq_one_letter_code
_entity_poly.pdbx_strand_id
1 'polypeptide(L)'
;MFDRSNLTKKKVWQIIAKKFSEKCKSSVDWSQLKGKWAKLERKFKDVKSVNGKSGSGRREFLYEREMEEAIGGNPNITPMATYSSMNDECVGENSVCENSNSLSKKPNVSEGVKRKRENMYELLSGKREEKKKQHEEKMEVMNKFLNIFSKMVPGNSEQ
;
A
#
# COMPACT_ATOMS: atom_id res chain seq x y z
N MET A 1 -0.50 -14.25 27.62
CA MET A 1 -0.25 -12.79 27.56
C MET A 1 0.99 -12.52 26.71
N PHE A 2 1.25 -11.27 26.30
CA PHE A 2 2.52 -10.88 25.69
C PHE A 2 3.35 -10.13 26.74
N ASP A 3 4.55 -10.64 27.07
CA ASP A 3 5.45 -9.92 27.98
C ASP A 3 6.06 -8.71 27.28
N ARG A 4 5.70 -7.52 27.78
CA ARG A 4 5.97 -6.24 27.11
C ARG A 4 7.44 -5.83 27.09
N SER A 5 8.29 -6.42 27.92
CA SER A 5 9.69 -5.99 28.10
C SER A 5 10.60 -6.23 26.89
N ASN A 6 10.30 -7.21 26.03
CA ASN A 6 11.18 -7.60 24.91
C ASN A 6 10.43 -8.13 23.67
N LEU A 7 9.25 -7.57 23.36
CA LEU A 7 8.36 -8.03 22.30
C LEU A 7 8.63 -7.35 20.95
N THR A 8 9.47 -7.96 20.11
CA THR A 8 9.68 -7.47 18.74
C THR A 8 8.54 -7.88 17.81
N LYS A 9 8.31 -7.11 16.73
CA LYS A 9 7.32 -7.46 15.68
C LYS A 9 7.53 -8.88 15.14
N LYS A 10 8.78 -9.36 15.05
CA LYS A 10 9.10 -10.74 14.64
C LYS A 10 8.57 -11.76 15.64
N LYS A 11 8.80 -11.57 16.95
CA LYS A 11 8.27 -12.45 18.01
C LYS A 11 6.75 -12.51 18.00
N VAL A 12 6.06 -11.38 17.78
CA VAL A 12 4.59 -11.34 17.64
C VAL A 12 4.14 -12.23 16.47
N TRP A 13 4.72 -12.07 15.28
CA TRP A 13 4.38 -12.90 14.12
C TRP A 13 4.69 -14.39 14.33
N GLN A 14 5.77 -14.73 15.05
CA GLN A 14 6.08 -16.12 15.43
C GLN A 14 5.03 -16.72 16.37
N ILE A 15 4.56 -15.95 17.36
CA ILE A 15 3.48 -16.39 18.27
C ILE A 15 2.16 -16.58 17.52
N ILE A 16 1.82 -15.66 16.60
CA ILE A 16 0.62 -15.79 15.76
C ILE A 16 0.74 -17.02 14.84
N ALA A 17 1.90 -17.25 14.20
CA ALA A 17 2.12 -18.39 13.32
C ALA A 17 2.04 -19.73 14.06
N LYS A 18 2.54 -19.81 15.30
CA LYS A 18 2.36 -20.99 16.15
C LYS A 18 0.87 -21.28 16.39
N LYS A 19 0.11 -20.29 16.87
CA LYS A 19 -1.35 -20.42 17.11
C LYS A 19 -2.14 -20.72 15.83
N PHE A 20 -1.74 -20.17 14.70
CA PHE A 20 -2.35 -20.45 13.40
C PHE A 20 -2.11 -21.90 12.99
N SER A 21 -0.87 -22.39 13.13
CA SER A 21 -0.49 -23.77 12.80
C SER A 21 -1.22 -24.80 13.68
N GLU A 22 -1.35 -24.50 14.98
CA GLU A 22 -2.15 -25.29 15.93
C GLU A 22 -3.63 -25.38 15.50
N LYS A 23 -4.25 -24.25 15.10
CA LYS A 23 -5.66 -24.20 14.70
C LYS A 23 -5.93 -24.83 13.33
N CYS A 24 -5.03 -24.61 12.36
CA CYS A 24 -5.22 -24.99 10.96
C CYS A 24 -4.51 -26.31 10.57
N LYS A 25 -3.93 -27.03 11.55
CA LYS A 25 -3.23 -28.33 11.37
C LYS A 25 -2.23 -28.34 10.22
N SER A 26 -1.58 -27.21 9.98
CA SER A 26 -0.68 -26.97 8.84
C SER A 26 0.54 -26.18 9.31
N SER A 27 1.72 -26.57 8.83
CA SER A 27 2.97 -25.85 9.17
C SER A 27 3.09 -24.61 8.30
N VAL A 28 2.96 -23.42 8.90
CA VAL A 28 3.07 -22.14 8.19
C VAL A 28 4.09 -21.24 8.89
N ASP A 29 5.06 -20.74 8.13
CA ASP A 29 6.07 -19.82 8.67
C ASP A 29 5.49 -18.41 8.93
N TRP A 30 6.04 -17.73 9.94
CA TRP A 30 5.64 -16.38 10.32
C TRP A 30 5.83 -15.36 9.18
N SER A 31 6.82 -15.55 8.30
CA SER A 31 7.05 -14.70 7.14
C SER A 31 5.96 -14.90 6.08
N GLN A 32 5.54 -16.15 5.85
CA GLN A 32 4.42 -16.46 4.95
C GLN A 32 3.11 -15.85 5.45
N LEU A 33 2.81 -16.00 6.75
CA LEU A 33 1.60 -15.47 7.36
C LEU A 33 1.57 -13.93 7.34
N LYS A 34 2.70 -13.27 7.68
CA LYS A 34 2.87 -11.82 7.54
C LYS A 34 2.66 -11.35 6.10
N GLY A 35 3.21 -12.09 5.12
CA GLY A 35 3.03 -11.79 3.69
C GLY A 35 1.59 -11.96 3.22
N LYS A 36 0.88 -12.98 3.72
CA LYS A 36 -0.56 -13.18 3.46
C LYS A 36 -1.39 -12.04 4.04
N TRP A 37 -1.12 -11.64 5.29
CA TRP A 37 -1.79 -10.50 5.94
C TRP A 37 -1.61 -9.20 5.16
N ALA A 38 -0.38 -8.86 4.76
CA ALA A 38 -0.10 -7.66 3.98
C ALA A 38 -0.82 -7.64 2.61
N LYS A 39 -1.06 -8.80 1.98
CA LYS A 39 -1.87 -8.91 0.77
C LYS A 39 -3.36 -8.67 1.03
N LEU A 40 -3.89 -9.17 2.15
CA LEU A 40 -5.27 -8.92 2.57
C LEU A 40 -5.48 -7.43 2.90
N GLU A 41 -4.58 -6.82 3.65
CA GLU A 41 -4.63 -5.39 4.01
C GLU A 41 -4.65 -4.48 2.76
N ARG A 42 -3.82 -4.79 1.75
CA ARG A 42 -3.84 -4.06 0.47
C ARG A 42 -5.17 -4.22 -0.26
N LYS A 43 -5.67 -5.45 -0.44
CA LYS A 43 -6.98 -5.67 -1.08
C LYS A 43 -8.11 -4.93 -0.38
N PHE A 44 -8.11 -4.91 0.95
CA PHE A 44 -9.09 -4.19 1.74
C PHE A 44 -9.02 -2.68 1.50
N LYS A 45 -7.82 -2.08 1.52
CA LYS A 45 -7.59 -0.66 1.16
C LYS A 45 -8.05 -0.34 -0.27
N ASP A 46 -7.74 -1.20 -1.24
CA ASP A 46 -8.12 -1.02 -2.64
C ASP A 46 -9.65 -1.07 -2.83
N VAL A 47 -10.34 -1.95 -2.09
CA VAL A 47 -11.81 -2.08 -2.11
C VAL A 47 -12.46 -0.87 -1.45
N LYS A 48 -12.01 -0.47 -0.25
CA LYS A 48 -12.52 0.72 0.46
C LYS A 48 -12.32 2.01 -0.35
N SER A 49 -11.17 2.15 -1.02
CA SER A 49 -10.84 3.27 -1.91
C SER A 49 -11.70 3.34 -3.19
N VAL A 50 -12.21 2.21 -3.68
CA VAL A 50 -13.13 2.18 -4.83
C VAL A 50 -14.58 2.35 -4.39
N ASN A 51 -15.01 1.66 -3.34
CA ASN A 51 -16.38 1.76 -2.82
C ASN A 51 -16.69 3.15 -2.24
N GLY A 52 -15.68 3.91 -1.81
CA GLY A 52 -15.82 5.32 -1.40
C GLY A 52 -15.85 6.35 -2.55
N LYS A 53 -15.78 5.94 -3.82
CA LYS A 53 -15.80 6.85 -4.99
C LYS A 53 -17.12 6.71 -5.74
N SER A 54 -17.85 7.81 -5.85
CA SER A 54 -19.05 7.88 -6.70
C SER A 54 -18.72 7.55 -8.16
N GLY A 55 -19.65 6.89 -8.85
CA GLY A 55 -19.47 6.45 -10.25
C GLY A 55 -18.57 5.23 -10.44
N SER A 56 -17.96 4.67 -9.38
CA SER A 56 -17.23 3.40 -9.47
C SER A 56 -18.14 2.21 -9.13
N GLY A 57 -18.04 1.13 -9.91
CA GLY A 57 -18.77 -0.11 -9.61
C GLY A 57 -18.31 -0.71 -8.28
N ARG A 58 -19.25 -1.06 -7.39
CA ARG A 58 -18.94 -1.63 -6.08
C ARG A 58 -18.13 -2.92 -6.24
N ARG A 59 -17.02 -3.02 -5.52
CA ARG A 59 -16.22 -4.24 -5.45
C ARG A 59 -16.52 -4.97 -4.15
N GLU A 60 -16.73 -6.27 -4.27
CA GLU A 60 -16.94 -7.17 -3.13
C GLU A 60 -15.62 -7.78 -2.67
N PHE A 61 -15.53 -8.06 -1.36
CA PHE A 61 -14.40 -8.74 -0.77
C PHE A 61 -14.89 -9.69 0.32
N LEU A 62 -14.60 -10.98 0.15
CA LEU A 62 -15.10 -12.06 1.02
C LEU A 62 -14.78 -11.90 2.51
N TYR A 63 -13.76 -11.10 2.85
CA TYR A 63 -13.32 -10.85 4.22
C TYR A 63 -13.45 -9.37 4.61
N GLU A 64 -14.35 -8.61 3.96
CA GLU A 64 -14.55 -7.17 4.22
C GLU A 64 -14.97 -6.91 5.67
N ARG A 65 -15.89 -7.72 6.22
CA ARG A 65 -16.40 -7.57 7.60
C ARG A 65 -15.31 -7.81 8.64
N GLU A 66 -14.59 -8.93 8.52
CA GLU A 66 -13.53 -9.34 9.45
C GLU A 66 -12.35 -8.37 9.41
N MET A 67 -12.10 -7.74 8.26
CA MET A 67 -11.04 -6.75 8.09
C MET A 67 -11.49 -5.36 8.56
N GLU A 68 -12.77 -4.99 8.42
CA GLU A 68 -13.31 -3.77 9.03
C GLU A 68 -13.27 -3.86 10.57
N GLU A 69 -13.64 -5.02 11.15
CA GLU A 69 -13.52 -5.28 12.59
C GLU A 69 -12.06 -5.23 13.06
N ALA A 70 -11.14 -5.91 12.36
CA ALA A 70 -9.74 -6.01 12.79
C ALA A 70 -8.93 -4.72 12.57
N ILE A 71 -9.20 -3.97 11.49
CA ILE A 71 -8.35 -2.85 11.06
C ILE A 71 -9.10 -1.63 10.48
N GLY A 72 -10.42 -1.64 10.37
CA GLY A 72 -11.21 -0.57 9.73
C GLY A 72 -11.06 0.81 10.39
N GLY A 73 -10.97 0.85 11.72
CA GLY A 73 -10.74 2.06 12.51
C GLY A 73 -9.31 2.64 12.45
N ASN A 74 -8.38 2.03 11.71
CA ASN A 74 -7.03 2.59 11.59
C ASN A 74 -7.01 3.82 10.66
N PRO A 75 -6.39 4.95 11.04
CA PRO A 75 -6.30 6.14 10.19
C PRO A 75 -5.50 5.91 8.89
N ASN A 76 -4.65 4.88 8.87
CA ASN A 76 -3.92 4.42 7.68
C ASN A 76 -4.79 3.68 6.64
N ILE A 77 -6.08 3.48 6.93
CA ILE A 77 -7.08 2.80 6.08
C ILE A 77 -8.27 3.74 5.87
N THR A 78 -8.76 4.35 6.94
CA THR A 78 -9.89 5.30 6.92
C THR A 78 -9.37 6.64 7.47
N PRO A 79 -8.93 7.57 6.61
CA PRO A 79 -8.45 8.87 7.07
C PRO A 79 -9.59 9.67 7.71
N MET A 80 -9.36 10.25 8.89
CA MET A 80 -10.38 11.03 9.62
C MET A 80 -10.85 12.29 8.86
N ALA A 81 -9.94 12.88 8.09
CA ALA A 81 -10.22 13.97 7.17
C ALA A 81 -9.33 13.80 5.93
N THR A 82 -9.84 14.16 4.76
CA THR A 82 -9.08 14.17 3.51
C THR A 82 -9.13 15.60 2.95
N TYR A 83 -7.97 16.23 2.78
CA TYR A 83 -7.90 17.52 2.10
C TYR A 83 -8.08 17.28 0.60
N SER A 84 -9.18 17.78 0.03
CA SER A 84 -9.39 17.75 -1.42
C SER A 84 -8.53 18.82 -2.07
N SER A 85 -7.72 18.45 -3.06
CA SER A 85 -7.01 19.43 -3.88
C SER A 85 -7.97 20.00 -4.91
N MET A 86 -8.87 20.89 -4.46
CA MET A 86 -9.64 21.74 -5.37
C MET A 86 -8.65 22.72 -6.00
N ASN A 87 -8.55 22.69 -7.34
CA ASN A 87 -7.90 23.77 -8.07
C ASN A 87 -8.84 24.99 -7.97
N ASP A 88 -8.48 25.92 -7.10
CA ASP A 88 -9.28 27.10 -6.79
C ASP A 88 -9.10 28.16 -7.90
N GLU A 89 -9.79 27.97 -9.02
CA GLU A 89 -10.05 29.03 -10.00
C GLU A 89 -11.36 29.74 -9.62
N CYS A 90 -11.34 30.43 -8.48
CA CYS A 90 -12.45 31.24 -8.01
C CYS A 90 -12.51 32.60 -8.74
N VAL A 91 -13.35 32.71 -9.77
CA VAL A 91 -13.69 34.00 -10.42
C VAL A 91 -15.22 34.17 -10.51
N GLY A 92 -15.80 34.80 -9.48
CA GLY A 92 -17.12 35.45 -9.48
C GLY A 92 -18.38 34.58 -9.65
N GLU A 93 -19.59 34.98 -9.27
CA GLU A 93 -20.07 36.02 -8.34
C GLU A 93 -21.45 35.56 -7.79
N ASN A 94 -21.75 35.87 -6.53
CA ASN A 94 -23.07 35.89 -5.86
C ASN A 94 -24.09 34.73 -6.04
N SER A 95 -24.32 33.98 -4.95
CA SER A 95 -25.69 33.67 -4.49
C SER A 95 -25.77 33.47 -2.96
N VAL A 96 -26.19 34.54 -2.27
CA VAL A 96 -26.98 34.66 -1.01
C VAL A 96 -26.66 33.80 0.25
N CYS A 97 -26.76 34.47 1.41
CA CYS A 97 -26.50 34.09 2.82
C CYS A 97 -27.06 32.73 3.29
N GLU A 98 -26.46 32.06 4.30
CA GLU A 98 -26.36 32.43 5.73
C GLU A 98 -25.16 31.75 6.45
N ASN A 99 -24.65 32.13 7.64
CA ASN A 99 -24.95 33.21 8.61
C ASN A 99 -23.69 33.52 9.49
N SER A 100 -23.80 34.51 10.39
CA SER A 100 -23.00 34.78 11.60
C SER A 100 -21.47 34.95 11.49
N ASN A 101 -21.09 36.21 11.27
CA ASN A 101 -19.74 36.76 11.43
C ASN A 101 -19.20 36.64 12.87
N SER A 102 -17.90 36.33 13.00
CA SER A 102 -17.04 37.00 13.98
C SER A 102 -15.62 37.12 13.40
N LEU A 103 -15.17 38.35 13.20
CA LEU A 103 -13.88 38.67 12.57
C LEU A 103 -12.73 38.64 13.57
N SER A 104 -11.70 37.84 13.31
CA SER A 104 -10.36 38.04 13.89
C SER A 104 -9.33 38.28 12.78
N LYS A 105 -8.52 39.33 12.95
CA LYS A 105 -7.68 39.92 11.90
C LYS A 105 -6.55 38.97 11.47
N LYS A 106 -6.31 38.85 10.17
CA LYS A 106 -5.13 38.18 9.60
C LYS A 106 -3.87 39.02 9.87
N PRO A 107 -2.77 38.46 10.43
CA PRO A 107 -1.44 39.06 10.32
C PRO A 107 -0.84 38.77 8.94
N ASN A 108 0.08 39.64 8.51
CA ASN A 108 0.68 39.63 7.18
C ASN A 108 1.89 38.69 7.04
N VAL A 109 2.04 38.15 5.82
CA VAL A 109 3.29 37.73 5.14
C VAL A 109 4.29 36.81 5.89
N SER A 110 4.51 35.64 5.30
CA SER A 110 5.87 35.13 5.07
C SER A 110 5.99 34.61 3.64
N GLU A 111 7.06 34.96 2.94
CA GLU A 111 7.19 34.70 1.50
C GLU A 111 7.33 33.20 1.21
N GLY A 112 6.44 32.68 0.37
CA GLY A 112 6.50 31.30 -0.08
C GLY A 112 7.70 31.07 -1.00
N VAL A 113 8.73 30.38 -0.51
CA VAL A 113 9.84 29.88 -1.34
C VAL A 113 9.27 28.98 -2.45
N LYS A 114 9.20 29.53 -3.67
CA LYS A 114 8.74 28.82 -4.87
C LYS A 114 9.73 27.69 -5.18
N ARG A 115 9.42 26.47 -4.73
CA ARG A 115 10.21 25.28 -5.11
C ARG A 115 10.13 25.08 -6.62
N LYS A 116 11.28 25.20 -7.28
CA LYS A 116 11.47 25.07 -8.74
C LYS A 116 10.89 23.72 -9.22
N ARG A 117 9.92 23.74 -10.14
CA ARG A 117 9.32 22.52 -10.73
C ARG A 117 10.20 21.90 -11.83
N GLU A 118 11.51 21.78 -11.58
CA GLU A 118 12.43 21.18 -12.55
C GLU A 118 12.64 19.69 -12.23
N ASN A 119 12.60 18.87 -13.29
CA ASN A 119 12.97 17.45 -13.32
C ASN A 119 12.14 16.39 -12.55
N MET A 120 10.83 16.60 -12.39
CA MET A 120 9.92 15.48 -12.11
C MET A 120 9.92 14.42 -13.24
N TYR A 121 9.98 14.85 -14.51
CA TYR A 121 9.91 13.93 -15.66
C TYR A 121 11.17 13.07 -15.78
N GLU A 122 12.36 13.67 -15.61
CA GLU A 122 13.65 12.96 -15.64
C GLU A 122 13.80 11.95 -14.49
N LEU A 123 13.28 12.27 -13.29
CA LEU A 123 13.22 11.33 -12.17
C LEU A 123 12.29 10.13 -12.45
N LEU A 124 11.25 10.31 -13.28
CA LEU A 124 10.33 9.24 -13.67
C LEU A 124 10.87 8.39 -14.82
N SER A 125 11.59 8.97 -15.79
CA SER A 125 12.28 8.21 -16.84
C SER A 125 13.40 7.35 -16.25
N GLY A 126 14.27 7.93 -15.42
CA GLY A 126 15.34 7.18 -14.74
C GLY A 126 14.83 5.99 -13.93
N LYS A 127 13.72 6.15 -13.18
CA LYS A 127 13.08 5.04 -12.44
C LYS A 127 12.45 3.97 -13.32
N ARG A 128 12.07 4.28 -14.57
CA ARG A 128 11.58 3.30 -15.54
C ARG A 128 12.74 2.52 -16.15
N GLU A 129 13.83 3.21 -16.47
CA GLU A 129 15.05 2.63 -17.03
C GLU A 129 15.80 1.74 -16.03
N GLU A 130 15.94 2.18 -14.78
CA GLU A 130 16.52 1.37 -13.69
C GLU A 130 15.74 0.06 -13.49
N LYS A 131 14.40 0.11 -13.49
CA LYS A 131 13.57 -1.10 -13.41
C LYS A 131 13.71 -2.02 -14.62
N LYS A 132 13.91 -1.47 -15.82
CA LYS A 132 14.19 -2.26 -17.04
C LYS A 132 15.52 -2.99 -16.89
N LYS A 133 16.57 -2.30 -16.44
CA LYS A 133 17.90 -2.87 -16.21
C LYS A 133 17.88 -3.96 -15.13
N GLN A 134 17.24 -3.71 -13.98
CA GLN A 134 17.07 -4.71 -12.91
C GLN A 134 16.29 -5.95 -13.38
N HIS A 135 15.35 -5.79 -14.31
CA HIS A 135 14.62 -6.91 -14.92
C HIS A 135 15.50 -7.69 -15.90
N GLU A 136 16.30 -7.00 -16.71
CA GLU A 136 17.24 -7.58 -17.68
C GLU A 136 18.35 -8.40 -16.98
N GLU A 137 19.01 -7.82 -15.99
CA GLU A 137 19.99 -8.50 -15.13
C GLU A 137 19.39 -9.76 -14.47
N LYS A 138 18.14 -9.67 -13.99
CA LYS A 138 17.43 -10.82 -13.41
C LYS A 138 17.14 -11.91 -14.45
N MET A 139 16.77 -11.54 -15.68
CA MET A 139 16.53 -12.50 -16.76
C MET A 139 17.84 -13.16 -17.22
N GLU A 140 18.95 -12.43 -17.27
CA GLU A 140 20.27 -13.03 -17.51
C GLU A 140 20.65 -14.07 -16.45
N VAL A 141 20.49 -13.75 -15.16
CA VAL A 141 20.77 -14.69 -14.07
C VAL A 141 19.86 -15.92 -14.16
N MET A 142 18.58 -15.72 -14.51
CA MET A 142 17.64 -16.81 -14.73
C MET A 142 18.03 -17.70 -15.93
N ASN A 143 18.44 -17.11 -17.05
CA ASN A 143 18.91 -17.84 -18.24
C ASN A 143 20.22 -18.60 -17.97
N LYS A 144 21.16 -17.98 -17.24
CA LYS A 144 22.40 -18.65 -16.76
C LYS A 144 22.05 -19.84 -15.86
N PHE A 145 21.10 -19.70 -14.95
CA PHE A 145 20.62 -20.78 -14.09
C PHE A 145 19.93 -21.91 -14.89
N LEU A 146 19.05 -21.58 -15.84
CA LEU A 146 18.39 -22.56 -16.72
C LEU A 146 19.39 -23.34 -17.57
N ASN A 147 20.44 -22.70 -18.09
CA ASN A 147 21.51 -23.34 -18.86
C ASN A 147 22.44 -24.23 -18.01
N ILE A 148 22.57 -23.94 -16.71
CA ILE A 148 23.25 -24.85 -15.77
C ILE A 148 22.33 -26.04 -15.46
N PHE A 149 21.05 -25.80 -15.23
CA PHE A 149 20.06 -26.84 -14.93
C PHE A 149 19.88 -27.83 -16.09
N SER A 150 19.78 -27.35 -17.34
CA SER A 150 19.68 -28.22 -18.52
C SER A 150 20.88 -29.12 -18.76
N LYS A 151 22.06 -28.76 -18.23
CA LYS A 151 23.29 -29.57 -18.28
C LYS A 151 23.41 -30.56 -17.12
N MET A 152 22.70 -30.33 -16.02
CA MET A 152 22.71 -31.21 -14.84
C MET A 152 21.58 -32.25 -14.83
N VAL A 153 20.56 -32.07 -15.68
CA VAL A 153 19.55 -33.10 -15.93
C VAL A 153 20.00 -33.91 -17.16
N PRO A 154 20.66 -35.08 -16.99
CA PRO A 154 20.79 -36.02 -18.10
C PRO A 154 19.38 -36.39 -18.57
N GLY A 155 19.18 -36.45 -19.88
CA GLY A 155 17.87 -36.81 -20.43
C GLY A 155 17.48 -38.21 -19.98
N ASN A 156 16.47 -38.31 -19.12
CA ASN A 156 15.64 -39.51 -19.05
C ASN A 156 14.82 -39.59 -20.36
N SER A 157 15.49 -39.96 -21.44
CA SER A 157 14.84 -40.50 -22.62
C SER A 157 14.15 -41.79 -22.22
N GLU A 158 12.86 -41.84 -22.49
CA GLU A 158 11.93 -42.90 -22.10
C GLU A 158 12.40 -44.30 -22.55
N GLN A 159 12.19 -45.29 -21.68
CA GLN A 159 12.10 -46.73 -21.98
C GLN A 159 10.79 -47.25 -21.39
#